data_AF-A0A969NC87-F1
#
_entry.id   AF-A0A969NC87-F1
#
_cell.length_a   1.000
_cell.length_b   1.000
_cell.length_c   1.000
_cell.angle_alpha   90.00
_cell.angle_beta   90.00
_cell.angle_gamma   90.00
#
_symmetry.space_group_name_H-M   'P 1'
#
loop_
_entity.id
_entity.type
_entity.pdbx_description
1 polymer ?
#
loop_
_entity_poly.entity_id
_entity_poly.type
_entity_poly.pdbx_seq_one_letter_code
_entity_poly.pdbx_strand_id
1 'polypeptide(L)'
;MQNNIINEKLEWAFGENHLVLLGDFFDRGNDVTALLWLCYKLESEAKRDSGHVHFILGNHEQMNLQGNEKYVQEKYKALANKLNVPYKELYGKKTELGRWLRSKNSIEIIGDILFCHGGVSPRFVELSETIEETNNNIRKALDTHLSEVGAENEEKETIWVKKYLGNNGPLWYRGYFRERKDDYEKATQKDIDIICDYYEVNKMIVGHTVVDEIRTYFNGKVIGVDVLRYYDNSKNKPSALLIENEKFYAVNEFGQKYLIR
;
A
#
# COMPACT_ATOMS: atom_id res chain seq x y z
N MET A 1 -21.86 10.31 6.78
CA MET A 1 -21.12 10.01 5.54
C MET A 1 -21.90 8.98 4.72
N GLN A 2 -21.99 9.10 3.39
CA GLN A 2 -22.96 8.30 2.61
C GLN A 2 -22.58 6.82 2.43
N ASN A 3 -21.29 6.46 2.55
CA ASN A 3 -20.83 5.08 2.45
C ASN A 3 -20.85 4.29 3.78
N ASN A 4 -21.16 4.93 4.91
CA ASN A 4 -21.24 4.32 6.25
C ASN A 4 -20.00 3.51 6.71
N ILE A 5 -18.81 3.78 6.15
CA ILE A 5 -17.57 3.14 6.62
C ILE A 5 -17.17 3.71 7.99
N ILE A 6 -17.32 5.02 8.15
CA ILE A 6 -17.11 5.76 9.40
C ILE A 6 -18.25 6.75 9.62
N ASN A 7 -18.56 7.04 10.88
CA ASN A 7 -19.61 8.00 11.26
C ASN A 7 -19.09 9.45 11.31
N GLU A 8 -19.96 10.41 11.62
CA GLU A 8 -19.61 11.84 11.68
C GLU A 8 -18.59 12.21 12.76
N LYS A 9 -18.35 11.32 13.72
CA LYS A 9 -17.33 11.45 14.77
C LYS A 9 -16.00 10.77 14.39
N LEU A 10 -15.87 10.31 13.14
CA LEU A 10 -14.73 9.54 12.64
C LEU A 10 -14.54 8.21 13.39
N GLU A 11 -15.64 7.59 13.84
CA GLU A 11 -15.64 6.27 14.46
C GLU A 11 -16.01 5.19 13.45
N TRP A 12 -15.45 3.99 13.63
CA TRP A 12 -15.82 2.82 12.84
C TRP A 12 -17.34 2.61 12.83
N ALA A 13 -17.89 2.43 11.64
CA ALA A 13 -19.32 2.20 11.44
C ALA A 13 -19.61 1.08 10.43
N PHE A 14 -18.57 0.34 10.03
CA PHE A 14 -18.67 -0.68 8.99
C PHE A 14 -18.88 -2.10 9.54
N GLY A 15 -19.26 -2.24 10.82
CA GLY A 15 -19.60 -3.51 11.46
C GLY A 15 -18.48 -4.55 11.31
N GLU A 16 -18.84 -5.76 10.89
CA GLU A 16 -17.92 -6.89 10.74
C GLU A 16 -17.13 -6.86 9.41
N ASN A 17 -17.28 -5.81 8.60
CA ASN A 17 -16.67 -5.75 7.27
C ASN A 17 -15.20 -5.35 7.32
N HIS A 18 -14.52 -5.49 6.18
CA HIS A 18 -13.10 -5.20 6.04
C HIS A 18 -12.88 -3.91 5.23
N LEU A 19 -11.98 -3.06 5.70
CA LEU A 19 -11.44 -1.91 4.97
C LEU A 19 -9.97 -2.15 4.65
N VAL A 20 -9.59 -2.15 3.37
CA VAL A 20 -8.20 -2.30 2.93
C VAL A 20 -7.65 -0.96 2.46
N LEU A 21 -6.57 -0.51 3.08
CA LEU A 21 -5.87 0.74 2.79
C LEU A 21 -4.54 0.41 2.10
N LEU A 22 -4.47 0.65 0.78
CA LEU A 22 -3.36 0.23 -0.07
C LEU A 22 -2.20 1.24 -0.11
N GLY A 23 -1.64 1.61 1.03
CA GLY A 23 -0.42 2.43 1.14
C GLY A 23 -0.55 3.88 0.66
N ASP A 24 0.59 4.59 0.69
CA ASP A 24 0.74 6.00 0.29
C ASP A 24 -0.04 7.03 1.14
N PHE A 25 -0.03 6.82 2.46
CA PHE A 25 -0.57 7.74 3.46
C PHE A 25 0.42 8.84 3.87
N PHE A 26 1.70 8.65 3.54
CA PHE A 26 2.75 9.65 3.69
C PHE A 26 2.90 10.55 2.46
N ASP A 27 3.62 11.67 2.67
CA ASP A 27 4.04 12.64 1.65
C ASP A 27 2.93 13.40 0.94
N ARG A 28 3.31 14.51 0.30
CA ARG A 28 2.46 15.41 -0.52
C ARG A 28 1.29 16.10 0.20
N GLY A 29 0.63 15.45 1.14
CA GLY A 29 -0.50 15.97 1.92
C GLY A 29 -0.06 16.68 3.20
N ASN A 30 -0.94 17.52 3.71
CA ASN A 30 -0.71 18.23 4.96
C ASN A 30 -1.24 17.47 6.18
N ASP A 31 -1.98 16.39 6.07
CA ASP A 31 -2.63 15.79 7.26
C ASP A 31 -2.13 14.38 7.60
N VAL A 32 -0.94 13.99 7.09
CA VAL A 32 -0.27 12.71 7.33
C VAL A 32 -0.39 12.22 8.78
N THR A 33 0.10 13.00 9.77
CA THR A 33 0.08 12.53 11.17
C THR A 33 -1.34 12.32 11.70
N ALA A 34 -2.28 13.22 11.35
CA ALA A 34 -3.68 13.09 11.78
C ALA A 34 -4.36 11.88 11.12
N LEU A 35 -4.08 11.65 9.84
CA LEU A 35 -4.59 10.52 9.08
C LEU A 35 -4.06 9.19 9.62
N LEU A 36 -2.78 9.10 9.96
CA LEU A 36 -2.19 7.90 10.56
C LEU A 36 -2.82 7.58 11.93
N TRP A 37 -3.07 8.60 12.77
CA TRP A 37 -3.78 8.40 14.03
C TRP A 37 -5.24 7.96 13.82
N LEU A 38 -5.90 8.48 12.79
CA LEU A 38 -7.24 8.01 12.42
C LEU A 38 -7.21 6.54 12.00
N CYS A 39 -6.28 6.12 11.13
CA CYS A 39 -6.12 4.72 10.75
C CYS A 39 -5.80 3.82 11.95
N TYR A 40 -4.89 4.23 12.82
CA TYR A 40 -4.55 3.54 14.08
C TYR A 40 -5.79 3.33 14.96
N LYS A 41 -6.59 4.40 15.16
CA LYS A 41 -7.85 4.35 15.91
C LYS A 41 -8.83 3.38 15.26
N LEU A 42 -9.11 3.56 13.96
CA LEU A 42 -10.10 2.76 13.23
C LEU A 42 -9.76 1.28 13.21
N GLU A 43 -8.48 0.91 13.13
CA GLU A 43 -8.06 -0.50 13.23
C GLU A 43 -8.45 -1.13 14.58
N SER A 44 -8.24 -0.41 15.68
CA SER A 44 -8.65 -0.88 16.99
C SER A 44 -10.18 -0.95 17.12
N GLU A 45 -10.90 0.03 16.57
CA GLU A 45 -12.36 0.08 16.63
C GLU A 45 -13.01 -1.02 15.80
N ALA A 46 -12.56 -1.22 14.56
CA ALA A 46 -13.04 -2.28 13.68
C ALA A 46 -12.91 -3.64 14.35
N LYS A 47 -11.76 -3.93 14.97
CA LYS A 47 -11.52 -5.18 15.69
C LYS A 47 -12.51 -5.41 16.85
N ARG A 48 -12.98 -4.36 17.54
CA ARG A 48 -13.98 -4.49 18.62
C ARG A 48 -15.36 -4.89 18.08
N ASP A 49 -15.64 -4.51 16.85
CA ASP A 49 -16.90 -4.80 16.15
C ASP A 49 -16.75 -5.99 15.19
N SER A 50 -15.75 -6.85 15.41
CA SER A 50 -15.40 -8.02 14.58
C SER A 50 -15.05 -7.72 13.11
N GLY A 51 -14.91 -6.44 12.76
CA GLY A 51 -14.41 -5.99 11.46
C GLY A 51 -12.89 -5.89 11.43
N HIS A 52 -12.36 -5.36 10.32
CA HIS A 52 -10.92 -5.21 10.15
C HIS A 52 -10.53 -3.98 9.34
N VAL A 53 -9.43 -3.34 9.73
CA VAL A 53 -8.72 -2.37 8.88
C VAL A 53 -7.36 -2.94 8.53
N HIS A 54 -7.18 -3.29 7.27
CA HIS A 54 -5.92 -3.78 6.72
C HIS A 54 -5.11 -2.57 6.23
N PHE A 55 -4.09 -2.17 6.98
CA PHE A 55 -3.18 -1.11 6.55
C PHE A 55 -1.98 -1.73 5.84
N ILE A 56 -1.98 -1.67 4.51
CA ILE A 56 -0.90 -2.19 3.67
C ILE A 56 0.15 -1.11 3.46
N LEU A 57 1.42 -1.44 3.68
CA LEU A 57 2.52 -0.52 3.44
C LEU A 57 2.68 -0.24 1.94
N GLY A 58 2.88 1.03 1.60
CA GLY A 58 3.28 1.49 0.26
C GLY A 58 4.71 2.00 0.21
N ASN A 59 5.11 2.51 -0.95
CA ASN A 59 6.47 3.00 -1.10
C ASN A 59 6.72 4.31 -0.34
N HIS A 60 5.69 5.13 -0.14
CA HIS A 60 5.85 6.35 0.64
C HIS A 60 6.03 6.05 2.13
N GLU A 61 5.38 5.03 2.70
CA GLU A 61 5.71 4.55 4.05
C GLU A 61 7.17 4.10 4.14
N GLN A 62 7.64 3.30 3.17
CA GLN A 62 9.04 2.89 3.09
C GLN A 62 9.99 4.08 3.07
N MET A 63 9.79 5.02 2.14
CA MET A 63 10.65 6.18 1.97
C MET A 63 10.77 6.97 3.28
N ASN A 64 9.65 7.22 3.96
CA ASN A 64 9.63 8.01 5.18
C ASN A 64 10.29 7.28 6.36
N LEU A 65 10.04 5.98 6.51
CA LEU A 65 10.68 5.15 7.55
C LEU A 65 12.19 5.01 7.34
N GLN A 66 12.66 5.07 6.09
CA GLN A 66 14.09 5.08 5.73
C GLN A 66 14.71 6.49 5.72
N GLY A 67 13.93 7.54 5.98
CA GLY A 67 14.42 8.93 6.02
C GLY A 67 14.63 9.58 4.64
N ASN A 68 14.01 9.05 3.60
CA ASN A 68 13.97 9.69 2.29
C ASN A 68 12.89 10.78 2.26
N GLU A 69 13.32 12.03 2.43
CA GLU A 69 12.43 13.18 2.58
C GLU A 69 12.03 13.87 1.25
N LYS A 70 12.22 13.20 0.11
CA LYS A 70 12.06 13.79 -1.23
C LYS A 70 10.66 14.39 -1.45
N TYR A 71 9.62 13.77 -0.91
CA TYR A 71 8.22 14.19 -1.09
C TYR A 71 7.56 14.70 0.19
N VAL A 72 8.33 14.81 1.28
CA VAL A 72 7.85 15.27 2.59
C VAL A 72 7.53 16.76 2.51
N GLN A 73 6.34 17.13 2.98
CA GLN A 73 5.92 18.53 3.09
C GLN A 73 6.79 19.30 4.09
N GLU A 74 7.12 20.55 3.73
CA GLU A 74 8.08 21.39 4.48
C GLU A 74 7.70 21.56 5.95
N LYS A 75 6.41 21.61 6.26
CA LYS A 75 5.95 21.77 7.65
C LYS A 75 6.42 20.65 8.58
N TYR A 76 6.59 19.42 8.07
CA TYR A 76 7.07 18.30 8.87
C TYR A 76 8.58 18.36 9.07
N LYS A 77 9.33 18.84 8.07
CA LYS A 77 10.76 19.12 8.18
C LYS A 77 11.01 20.24 9.20
N ALA A 78 10.24 21.31 9.12
CA ALA A 78 10.25 22.41 10.07
C ALA A 78 9.94 21.94 11.50
N LEU A 79 8.97 21.02 11.67
CA LEU A 79 8.67 20.40 12.96
C LEU A 79 9.87 19.60 13.49
N ALA A 80 10.45 18.72 12.67
CA ALA A 80 11.62 17.91 13.04
C ALA A 80 12.80 18.80 13.48
N ASN A 81 13.09 19.84 12.70
CA ASN A 81 14.12 20.85 13.01
C ASN A 81 13.84 21.56 14.34
N LYS A 82 12.59 21.98 14.58
CA LYS A 82 12.19 22.66 15.83
C LYS A 82 12.31 21.74 17.05
N LEU A 83 12.06 20.43 16.86
CA LEU A 83 12.23 19.42 17.89
C LEU A 83 13.70 18.95 18.04
N ASN A 84 14.60 19.42 17.18
CA ASN A 84 15.99 18.99 17.11
C ASN A 84 16.14 17.46 16.98
N VAL A 85 15.29 16.84 16.14
CA VAL A 85 15.35 15.41 15.81
C VAL A 85 15.37 15.24 14.29
N PRO A 86 16.05 14.22 13.74
CA PRO A 86 15.92 13.88 12.32
C PRO A 86 14.46 13.56 11.97
N TYR A 87 14.00 13.92 10.76
CA TYR A 87 12.61 13.69 10.34
C TYR A 87 12.18 12.23 10.53
N LYS A 88 13.04 11.27 10.15
CA LYS A 88 12.76 9.83 10.29
C LYS A 88 12.43 9.41 11.71
N GLU A 89 12.95 10.12 12.72
CA GLU A 89 12.72 9.81 14.13
C GLU A 89 11.33 10.25 14.62
N LEU A 90 10.61 11.11 13.87
CA LEU A 90 9.20 11.39 14.13
C LEU A 90 8.34 10.10 14.01
N TYR A 91 8.80 9.14 13.22
CA TYR A 91 8.19 7.82 13.02
C TYR A 91 9.20 6.68 13.30
N GLY A 92 10.17 6.94 14.19
CA GLY A 92 11.22 6.00 14.56
C GLY A 92 10.69 4.83 15.40
N LYS A 93 11.51 3.78 15.59
CA LYS A 93 11.14 2.53 16.29
C LYS A 93 10.65 2.72 17.73
N LYS A 94 10.97 3.85 18.35
CA LYS A 94 10.58 4.19 19.73
C LYS A 94 9.25 4.94 19.82
N THR A 95 8.71 5.41 18.70
CA THR A 95 7.41 6.09 18.63
C THR A 95 6.26 5.08 18.51
N GLU A 96 5.07 5.45 18.94
CA GLU A 96 3.89 4.58 18.83
C GLU A 96 3.54 4.29 17.36
N LEU A 97 3.41 5.33 16.54
CA LEU A 97 3.15 5.18 15.11
C LEU A 97 4.29 4.45 14.38
N GLY A 98 5.55 4.68 14.77
CA GLY A 98 6.69 3.98 14.18
C GLY A 98 6.73 2.49 14.48
N ARG A 99 6.30 2.06 15.67
CA ARG A 99 6.10 0.63 16.00
C ARG A 99 4.90 0.05 15.24
N TRP A 100 3.80 0.79 15.22
CA TRP A 100 2.56 0.39 14.53
C TRP A 100 2.78 0.18 13.02
N LEU A 101 3.45 1.12 12.34
CA LEU A 101 3.79 0.99 10.92
C LEU A 101 4.68 -0.23 10.65
N ARG A 102 5.65 -0.49 11.52
CA ARG A 102 6.54 -1.66 11.41
C ARG A 102 5.87 -3.00 11.75
N SER A 103 4.63 -2.98 12.25
CA SER A 103 3.85 -4.20 12.45
C SER A 103 3.01 -4.57 11.23
N LYS A 104 2.96 -3.71 10.20
CA LYS A 104 2.07 -3.87 9.05
C LYS A 104 2.63 -4.78 7.98
N ASN A 105 1.71 -5.41 7.24
CA ASN A 105 2.01 -6.20 6.07
C ASN A 105 2.15 -5.30 4.84
N SER A 106 2.73 -5.85 3.78
CA SER A 106 2.86 -5.22 2.46
C SER A 106 2.13 -6.00 1.37
N ILE A 107 1.84 -7.29 1.64
CA ILE A 107 0.97 -8.12 0.82
C ILE A 107 0.03 -8.89 1.76
N GLU A 108 -1.25 -8.95 1.43
CA GLU A 108 -2.22 -9.78 2.14
C GLU A 108 -3.13 -10.52 1.17
N ILE A 109 -3.63 -11.68 1.58
CA ILE A 109 -4.65 -12.43 0.85
C ILE A 109 -5.89 -12.50 1.74
N ILE A 110 -7.03 -12.04 1.22
CA ILE A 110 -8.33 -12.09 1.90
C ILE A 110 -9.28 -12.87 0.98
N GLY A 111 -9.68 -14.07 1.40
CA GLY A 111 -10.37 -15.00 0.52
C GLY A 111 -9.46 -15.44 -0.62
N ASP A 112 -9.88 -15.23 -1.86
CA ASP A 112 -9.18 -15.56 -3.10
C ASP A 112 -8.56 -14.32 -3.79
N ILE A 113 -8.38 -13.23 -3.04
CA ILE A 113 -7.91 -11.94 -3.56
C ILE A 113 -6.64 -11.51 -2.84
N LEU A 114 -5.60 -11.20 -3.63
CA LEU A 114 -4.36 -10.62 -3.14
C LEU A 114 -4.40 -9.08 -3.21
N PHE A 115 -3.94 -8.44 -2.14
CA PHE A 115 -3.86 -7.00 -1.98
C PHE A 115 -2.40 -6.59 -1.77
N CYS A 116 -1.91 -5.65 -2.58
CA CYS A 116 -0.60 -5.03 -2.38
C CYS A 116 -0.57 -3.62 -2.97
N HIS A 117 0.39 -2.80 -2.53
CA HIS A 117 0.43 -1.40 -2.96
C HIS A 117 0.78 -1.24 -4.46
N GLY A 118 1.91 -1.77 -4.92
CA GLY A 118 2.36 -1.64 -6.32
C GLY A 118 1.89 -2.78 -7.23
N GLY A 119 2.21 -4.02 -6.82
CA GLY A 119 1.98 -5.23 -7.60
C GLY A 119 3.08 -6.25 -7.38
N VAL A 120 2.81 -7.53 -7.60
CA VAL A 120 3.83 -8.57 -7.54
C VAL A 120 4.42 -8.80 -8.93
N SER A 121 5.74 -8.66 -9.07
CA SER A 121 6.40 -8.92 -10.35
C SER A 121 6.63 -10.42 -10.58
N PRO A 122 6.71 -10.89 -11.84
CA PRO A 122 7.06 -12.29 -12.13
C PRO A 122 8.39 -12.70 -11.50
N ARG A 123 9.39 -11.82 -11.58
CA ARG A 123 10.70 -11.99 -10.94
C ARG A 123 10.61 -12.16 -9.41
N PHE A 124 9.63 -11.55 -8.76
CA PHE A 124 9.42 -11.69 -7.33
C PHE A 124 8.93 -13.12 -6.99
N VAL A 125 8.02 -13.66 -7.81
CA VAL A 125 7.46 -15.02 -7.64
C VAL A 125 8.46 -16.12 -7.95
N GLU A 126 9.38 -15.94 -8.91
CA GLU A 126 10.45 -16.91 -9.24
C GLU A 126 11.29 -17.30 -8.01
N LEU A 127 11.30 -16.47 -6.98
CA LEU A 127 12.07 -16.69 -5.75
C LEU A 127 11.35 -17.53 -4.70
N SER A 128 10.11 -17.95 -4.99
CA SER A 128 9.31 -18.93 -4.22
C SER A 128 9.12 -18.61 -2.73
N GLU A 129 8.85 -17.35 -2.38
CA GLU A 129 8.57 -16.95 -1.00
C GLU A 129 7.07 -16.93 -0.68
N THR A 130 6.74 -17.43 0.51
CA THR A 130 5.39 -17.31 1.07
C THR A 130 5.05 -15.83 1.37
N ILE A 131 3.75 -15.53 1.51
CA ILE A 131 3.29 -14.19 1.92
C ILE A 131 3.85 -13.81 3.29
N GLU A 132 3.95 -14.75 4.22
CA GLU A 132 4.50 -14.51 5.55
C GLU A 132 6.00 -14.14 5.49
N GLU A 133 6.79 -14.92 4.75
CA GLU A 133 8.22 -14.62 4.54
C GLU A 133 8.41 -13.27 3.85
N THR A 134 7.60 -12.98 2.84
CA THR A 134 7.62 -11.68 2.14
C THR A 134 7.39 -10.53 3.11
N ASN A 135 6.33 -10.60 3.93
CA ASN A 135 6.01 -9.55 4.90
C ASN A 135 7.07 -9.42 6.00
N ASN A 136 7.62 -10.53 6.50
CA ASN A 136 8.71 -10.54 7.46
C ASN A 136 9.98 -9.89 6.88
N ASN A 137 10.35 -10.23 5.65
CA ASN A 137 11.54 -9.72 4.97
C ASN A 137 11.40 -8.24 4.61
N ILE A 138 10.23 -7.78 4.16
CA ILE A 138 9.98 -6.35 3.93
C ILE A 138 10.12 -5.57 5.23
N ARG A 139 9.48 -6.02 6.33
CA ARG A 139 9.62 -5.37 7.65
C ARG A 139 11.06 -5.30 8.11
N LYS A 140 11.85 -6.36 7.88
CA LYS A 140 13.28 -6.38 8.18
C LYS A 140 14.06 -5.41 7.29
N ALA A 141 13.78 -5.38 5.98
CA ALA A 141 14.46 -4.52 5.01
C ALA A 141 14.21 -3.02 5.27
N LEU A 142 13.02 -2.65 5.76
CA LEU A 142 12.71 -1.26 6.13
C LEU A 142 13.69 -0.69 7.17
N ASP A 143 14.20 -1.56 8.02
CA ASP A 143 15.09 -1.23 9.13
C ASP A 143 16.56 -1.49 8.82
N THR A 144 16.89 -1.99 7.63
CA THR A 144 18.28 -2.18 7.19
C THR A 144 18.87 -0.85 6.75
N HIS A 145 19.90 -0.39 7.45
CA HIS A 145 20.70 0.76 7.07
C HIS A 145 21.95 0.27 6.32
N LEU A 146 21.97 0.41 4.99
CA LEU A 146 23.10 -0.06 4.17
C LEU A 146 24.44 0.60 4.60
N SER A 147 24.40 1.82 5.12
CA SER A 147 25.56 2.52 5.69
C SER A 147 26.15 1.88 6.96
N GLU A 148 25.41 0.98 7.61
CA GLU A 148 25.83 0.26 8.82
C GLU A 148 26.34 -1.15 8.51
N VAL A 149 26.31 -1.55 7.23
CA VAL A 149 26.82 -2.84 6.75
C VAL A 149 28.27 -2.64 6.32
N GLY A 150 29.20 -3.47 6.82
CA GLY A 150 30.60 -3.44 6.37
C GLY A 150 30.71 -3.72 4.86
N ALA A 151 31.71 -3.13 4.19
CA ALA A 151 31.85 -3.12 2.73
C ALA A 151 31.75 -4.51 2.06
N GLU A 152 32.23 -5.57 2.71
CA GLU A 152 32.17 -6.95 2.19
C GLU A 152 30.74 -7.53 2.14
N ASN A 153 29.85 -7.06 3.01
CA ASN A 153 28.44 -7.49 3.07
C ASN A 153 27.50 -6.47 2.41
N GLU A 154 27.98 -5.25 2.12
CA GLU A 154 27.18 -4.16 1.57
C GLU A 154 26.54 -4.53 0.23
N GLU A 155 27.26 -5.22 -0.66
CA GLU A 155 26.71 -5.65 -1.95
C GLU A 155 25.57 -6.67 -1.78
N LYS A 156 25.77 -7.69 -0.94
CA LYS A 156 24.76 -8.73 -0.68
C LYS A 156 23.52 -8.15 -0.01
N GLU A 157 23.70 -7.32 1.01
CA GLU A 157 22.61 -6.63 1.70
C GLU A 157 21.89 -5.66 0.75
N THR A 158 22.63 -4.95 -0.11
CA THR A 158 22.03 -4.08 -1.13
C THR A 158 21.15 -4.88 -2.10
N ILE A 159 21.62 -6.03 -2.58
CA ILE A 159 20.84 -6.91 -3.45
C ILE A 159 19.58 -7.41 -2.72
N TRP A 160 19.73 -7.87 -1.47
CA TRP A 160 18.62 -8.36 -0.66
C TRP A 160 17.59 -7.27 -0.35
N VAL A 161 18.00 -6.07 0.05
CA VAL A 161 17.10 -4.92 0.26
C VAL A 161 16.40 -4.53 -1.03
N LYS A 162 17.14 -4.45 -2.16
CA LYS A 162 16.56 -4.08 -3.47
C LYS A 162 15.55 -5.10 -3.98
N LYS A 163 15.66 -6.37 -3.60
CA LYS A 163 14.64 -7.39 -3.94
C LYS A 163 13.26 -6.98 -3.42
N TYR A 164 13.17 -6.47 -2.19
CA TYR A 164 11.90 -6.15 -1.54
C TYR A 164 11.48 -4.69 -1.73
N LEU A 165 12.45 -3.78 -1.63
CA LEU A 165 12.22 -2.32 -1.56
C LEU A 165 12.59 -1.60 -2.86
N GLY A 166 13.00 -2.33 -3.89
CA GLY A 166 13.31 -1.81 -5.22
C GLY A 166 12.12 -1.89 -6.18
N ASN A 167 12.34 -1.47 -7.43
CA ASN A 167 11.27 -1.30 -8.42
C ASN A 167 10.54 -2.60 -8.80
N ASN A 168 11.17 -3.76 -8.62
CA ASN A 168 10.55 -5.07 -8.87
C ASN A 168 9.80 -5.62 -7.64
N GLY A 169 9.93 -4.97 -6.49
CA GLY A 169 9.28 -5.37 -5.24
C GLY A 169 7.84 -4.87 -5.13
N PRO A 170 7.07 -5.44 -4.19
CA PRO A 170 5.62 -5.24 -4.08
C PRO A 170 5.19 -3.80 -3.76
N LEU A 171 6.10 -2.99 -3.22
CA LEU A 171 5.85 -1.59 -2.91
C LEU A 171 6.00 -0.66 -4.13
N TRP A 172 6.68 -1.08 -5.20
CA TRP A 172 7.06 -0.17 -6.29
C TRP A 172 6.69 -0.65 -7.69
N TYR A 173 6.40 -1.94 -7.87
CA TYR A 173 6.20 -2.50 -9.19
C TYR A 173 5.02 -1.87 -9.91
N ARG A 174 5.20 -1.51 -11.18
CA ARG A 174 4.17 -0.89 -12.04
C ARG A 174 3.95 -1.63 -13.34
N GLY A 175 4.54 -2.81 -13.49
CA GLY A 175 4.56 -3.56 -14.75
C GLY A 175 3.17 -3.94 -15.26
N TYR A 176 2.16 -3.97 -14.41
CA TYR A 176 0.76 -4.18 -14.81
C TYR A 176 0.23 -3.07 -15.73
N PHE A 177 0.79 -1.85 -15.63
CA PHE A 177 0.28 -0.68 -16.33
C PHE A 177 1.28 -0.15 -17.37
N ARG A 178 2.59 -0.22 -17.07
CA ARG A 178 3.65 0.32 -17.92
C ARG A 178 4.97 -0.43 -17.75
N GLU A 179 5.79 -0.40 -18.79
CA GLU A 179 7.19 -0.84 -18.70
C GLU A 179 8.06 0.20 -17.98
N ARG A 180 9.23 -0.25 -17.52
CA ARG A 180 10.26 0.63 -16.98
C ARG A 180 11.63 0.15 -17.45
N LYS A 181 12.25 0.93 -18.33
CA LYS A 181 13.57 0.65 -18.89
C LYS A 181 14.56 0.32 -17.76
N ASP A 182 15.36 -0.72 -17.98
CA ASP A 182 16.39 -1.24 -17.08
C ASP A 182 15.87 -1.90 -15.78
N ASP A 183 14.56 -1.87 -15.49
CA ASP A 183 13.95 -2.49 -14.31
C ASP A 183 13.06 -3.70 -14.66
N TYR A 184 12.07 -3.52 -15.53
CA TYR A 184 11.10 -4.57 -15.93
C TYR A 184 10.33 -4.20 -17.20
N GLU A 185 9.89 -5.23 -17.93
CA GLU A 185 8.95 -5.10 -19.04
C GLU A 185 7.50 -4.96 -18.53
N LYS A 186 6.59 -4.54 -19.42
CA LYS A 186 5.16 -4.55 -19.13
C LYS A 186 4.68 -6.00 -19.02
N ALA A 187 3.97 -6.31 -17.95
CA ALA A 187 3.45 -7.66 -17.69
C ALA A 187 2.47 -8.10 -18.80
N THR A 188 2.49 -9.39 -19.08
CA THR A 188 1.57 -10.08 -19.99
C THR A 188 0.46 -10.80 -19.21
N GLN A 189 -0.58 -11.28 -19.91
CA GLN A 189 -1.60 -12.13 -19.28
C GLN A 189 -0.98 -13.37 -18.61
N LYS A 190 -0.02 -14.00 -19.29
CA LYS A 190 0.66 -15.21 -18.79
C LYS A 190 1.41 -14.94 -17.49
N ASP A 191 2.04 -13.77 -17.37
CA ASP A 191 2.72 -13.36 -16.15
C ASP A 191 1.75 -13.27 -14.97
N ILE A 192 0.58 -12.67 -15.19
CA ILE A 192 -0.48 -12.58 -14.18
C ILE A 192 -1.03 -13.96 -13.84
N ASP A 193 -1.21 -14.84 -14.82
CA ASP A 193 -1.68 -16.20 -14.59
C ASP A 193 -0.70 -16.97 -13.69
N ILE A 194 0.61 -16.88 -13.94
CA ILE A 194 1.66 -17.51 -13.11
C ILE A 194 1.61 -16.99 -11.67
N ILE A 195 1.47 -15.68 -11.48
CA ILE A 195 1.41 -15.08 -10.13
C ILE A 195 0.15 -15.54 -9.39
N CYS A 196 -1.01 -15.51 -10.06
CA CYS A 196 -2.28 -15.97 -9.51
C CYS A 196 -2.23 -17.46 -9.12
N ASP A 197 -1.69 -18.30 -10.00
CA ASP A 197 -1.56 -19.74 -9.75
C ASP A 197 -0.60 -20.01 -8.58
N TYR A 198 0.51 -19.27 -8.50
CA TYR A 198 1.49 -19.42 -7.41
C TYR A 198 0.92 -19.10 -6.03
N TYR A 199 0.13 -18.03 -5.91
CA TYR A 199 -0.50 -17.63 -4.65
C TYR A 199 -1.89 -18.24 -4.43
N GLU A 200 -2.37 -19.07 -5.36
CA GLU A 200 -3.71 -19.67 -5.35
C GLU A 200 -4.84 -18.62 -5.22
N VAL A 201 -4.70 -17.50 -5.94
CA VAL A 201 -5.67 -16.39 -5.95
C VAL A 201 -6.28 -16.17 -7.33
N ASN A 202 -7.53 -15.71 -7.36
CA ASN A 202 -8.23 -15.41 -8.60
C ASN A 202 -8.01 -13.96 -9.07
N LYS A 203 -7.62 -13.07 -8.16
CA LYS A 203 -7.52 -11.64 -8.45
C LYS A 203 -6.47 -10.94 -7.61
N MET A 204 -5.90 -9.87 -8.16
CA MET A 204 -5.02 -8.94 -7.47
C MET A 204 -5.61 -7.53 -7.50
N ILE A 205 -5.56 -6.82 -6.38
CA ILE A 205 -6.01 -5.43 -6.26
C ILE A 205 -4.81 -4.58 -5.85
N VAL A 206 -4.51 -3.56 -6.65
CA VAL A 206 -3.30 -2.74 -6.49
C VAL A 206 -3.56 -1.24 -6.58
N GLY A 207 -2.74 -0.46 -5.88
CA GLY A 207 -2.69 1.00 -5.93
C GLY A 207 -1.47 1.49 -6.71
N HIS A 208 -0.77 2.50 -6.15
CA HIS A 208 0.53 3.07 -6.55
C HIS A 208 0.60 3.76 -7.93
N THR A 209 0.01 3.13 -8.95
CA THR A 209 -0.09 3.65 -10.30
C THR A 209 -1.46 4.24 -10.51
N VAL A 210 -1.47 5.56 -10.51
CA VAL A 210 -2.62 6.37 -10.90
C VAL A 210 -3.17 5.88 -12.25
N VAL A 211 -4.43 5.47 -12.23
CA VAL A 211 -5.24 5.13 -13.39
C VAL A 211 -6.35 6.16 -13.57
N ASP A 212 -6.90 6.25 -14.79
CA ASP A 212 -7.96 7.20 -15.09
C ASP A 212 -9.26 6.86 -14.36
N GLU A 213 -9.54 5.57 -14.17
CA GLU A 213 -10.72 5.04 -13.49
C GLU A 213 -10.40 3.67 -12.88
N ILE A 214 -11.19 3.26 -11.88
CA ILE A 214 -11.10 1.92 -11.31
C ILE A 214 -11.69 0.93 -12.32
N ARG A 215 -10.85 0.06 -12.86
CA ARG A 215 -11.24 -0.94 -13.88
C ARG A 215 -10.42 -2.21 -13.79
N THR A 216 -10.88 -3.23 -14.51
CA THR A 216 -10.18 -4.50 -14.63
C THR A 216 -9.13 -4.50 -15.73
N TYR A 217 -8.11 -5.34 -15.55
CA TYR A 217 -7.03 -5.62 -16.47
C TYR A 217 -6.81 -7.14 -16.50
N PHE A 218 -6.09 -7.62 -17.52
CA PHE A 218 -5.66 -9.02 -17.63
C PHE A 218 -6.81 -10.03 -17.44
N ASN A 219 -7.82 -9.95 -18.32
CA ASN A 219 -9.01 -10.80 -18.28
C ASN A 219 -9.72 -10.80 -16.91
N GLY A 220 -9.72 -9.65 -16.23
CA GLY A 220 -10.36 -9.50 -14.93
C GLY A 220 -9.46 -9.83 -13.74
N LYS A 221 -8.23 -10.33 -13.93
CA LYS A 221 -7.37 -10.78 -12.82
C LYS A 221 -6.70 -9.65 -12.05
N VAL A 222 -6.63 -8.43 -12.57
CA VAL A 222 -6.06 -7.27 -11.85
C VAL A 222 -7.05 -6.12 -11.82
N ILE A 223 -7.16 -5.42 -10.69
CA ILE A 223 -7.89 -4.15 -10.56
C ILE A 223 -6.92 -3.10 -10.02
N GLY A 224 -6.74 -2.02 -10.79
CA GLY A 224 -6.05 -0.81 -10.32
C GLY A 224 -7.04 0.14 -9.65
N VAL A 225 -6.78 0.55 -8.41
CA VAL A 225 -7.71 1.36 -7.61
C VAL A 225 -7.21 2.77 -7.27
N ASP A 226 -5.96 3.08 -7.59
CA ASP A 226 -5.38 4.42 -7.35
C ASP A 226 -5.85 5.39 -8.44
N VAL A 227 -6.73 6.32 -8.09
CA VAL A 227 -7.25 7.34 -9.01
C VAL A 227 -6.93 8.74 -8.49
N LEU A 228 -6.53 9.63 -9.39
CA LEU A 228 -6.20 11.00 -9.03
C LEU A 228 -7.46 11.76 -8.62
N ARG A 229 -7.50 12.27 -7.38
CA ARG A 229 -8.55 13.20 -6.90
C ARG A 229 -8.12 14.66 -6.79
N TYR A 230 -6.83 14.92 -6.59
CA TYR A 230 -6.35 16.26 -6.21
C TYR A 230 -6.57 17.36 -7.28
N TYR A 231 -6.71 16.99 -8.56
CA TYR A 231 -6.87 17.94 -9.67
C TYR A 231 -8.20 17.84 -10.42
N ASP A 232 -9.05 16.87 -10.05
CA ASP A 232 -10.34 16.65 -10.68
C ASP A 232 -11.45 16.90 -9.63
N ASN A 233 -11.95 18.13 -9.61
CA ASN A 233 -13.06 18.55 -8.75
C ASN A 233 -14.42 17.98 -9.20
N SER A 234 -14.46 17.05 -10.16
CA SER A 234 -15.71 16.34 -10.44
C SER A 234 -16.04 15.44 -9.25
N LYS A 235 -16.91 15.96 -8.38
CA LYS A 235 -17.38 15.31 -7.13
C LYS A 235 -17.95 13.90 -7.34
N ASN A 236 -18.16 13.48 -8.59
CA ASN A 236 -18.77 12.21 -8.93
C ASN A 236 -17.79 11.08 -9.26
N LYS A 237 -16.47 11.34 -9.36
CA LYS A 237 -15.50 10.32 -9.77
C LYS A 237 -15.35 9.22 -8.70
N PRO A 238 -15.62 7.95 -9.05
CA PRO A 238 -15.37 6.82 -8.14
C PRO A 238 -13.91 6.75 -7.73
N SER A 239 -13.65 6.45 -6.45
CA SER A 239 -12.29 6.41 -5.90
C SER A 239 -12.09 5.37 -4.80
N ALA A 240 -13.08 4.52 -4.59
CA ALA A 240 -12.98 3.36 -3.74
C ALA A 240 -13.54 2.15 -4.48
N LEU A 241 -12.99 0.99 -4.21
CA LEU A 241 -13.54 -0.28 -4.64
C LEU A 241 -14.37 -0.86 -3.49
N LEU A 242 -15.60 -1.26 -3.80
CA LEU A 242 -16.46 -2.02 -2.90
C LEU A 242 -16.65 -3.43 -3.46
N ILE A 243 -16.46 -4.42 -2.60
CA ILE A 243 -16.69 -5.83 -2.91
C ILE A 243 -17.88 -6.28 -2.06
N GLU A 244 -18.98 -6.65 -2.69
CA GLU A 244 -20.16 -7.19 -2.01
C GLU A 244 -20.81 -8.27 -2.88
N ASN A 245 -21.22 -9.38 -2.27
CA ASN A 245 -21.88 -10.50 -2.97
C ASN A 245 -21.10 -10.94 -4.22
N GLU A 246 -19.77 -11.10 -4.09
CA GLU A 246 -18.84 -11.51 -5.16
C GLU A 246 -18.75 -10.54 -6.36
N LYS A 247 -19.31 -9.33 -6.22
CA LYS A 247 -19.30 -8.29 -7.26
C LYS A 247 -18.41 -7.13 -6.86
N PHE A 248 -17.81 -6.51 -7.87
CA PHE A 248 -16.87 -5.41 -7.74
C PHE A 248 -17.52 -4.12 -8.22
N TYR A 249 -17.51 -3.10 -7.37
CA TYR A 249 -18.10 -1.80 -7.66
C TYR A 249 -17.07 -0.69 -7.45
N ALA A 250 -16.96 0.22 -8.41
CA ALA A 250 -16.33 1.50 -8.18
C ALA A 250 -17.34 2.39 -7.46
N VAL A 251 -16.94 3.04 -6.37
CA VAL A 251 -17.83 3.83 -5.51
C VAL A 251 -17.28 5.24 -5.32
N ASN A 252 -18.16 6.24 -5.36
CA ASN A 252 -17.81 7.63 -5.11
C ASN A 252 -18.20 8.09 -3.69
N GLU A 253 -17.95 9.35 -3.36
CA GLU A 253 -18.20 9.90 -2.02
C GLU A 253 -19.68 10.02 -1.65
N PHE A 254 -20.56 9.94 -2.66
CA PHE A 254 -22.01 9.94 -2.52
C PHE A 254 -22.61 8.53 -2.44
N GLY A 255 -21.78 7.49 -2.28
CA GLY A 255 -22.25 6.10 -2.19
C GLY A 255 -22.86 5.56 -3.48
N GLN A 256 -22.67 6.24 -4.62
CA GLN A 256 -23.09 5.71 -5.91
C GLN A 256 -22.14 4.59 -6.32
N LYS A 257 -22.71 3.42 -6.64
CA LYS A 257 -21.99 2.21 -7.01
C LYS A 257 -22.05 1.99 -8.53
N TYR A 258 -20.91 1.74 -9.14
CA TYR A 258 -20.77 1.44 -10.57
C TYR A 258 -20.16 0.04 -10.71
N LEU A 259 -20.92 -0.91 -11.24
CA LEU A 259 -20.43 -2.28 -11.44
C LEU A 259 -19.26 -2.28 -12.41
N ILE A 260 -18.13 -2.84 -11.97
CA ILE A 260 -16.93 -3.00 -12.78
C ILE A 260 -16.97 -4.38 -13.42
N ARG A 261 -16.68 -4.45 -14.72
CA ARG A 261 -16.62 -5.70 -15.49
C ARG A 261 -15.17 -6.04 -15.81
#